data_AF-A0A0R2P7Y4-F1
#
_entry.id   AF-A0A0R2P7Y4-F1
#
_cell.length_a   1.000
_cell.length_b   1.000
_cell.length_c   1.000
_cell.angle_alpha   90.00
_cell.angle_beta   90.00
_cell.angle_gamma   90.00
#
_symmetry.space_group_name_H-M   'P 1'
#
loop_
_entity.id
_entity.type
_entity.pdbx_description
1 polymer ?
#
loop_
_entity_poly.entity_id
_entity_poly.type
_entity_poly.pdbx_seq_one_letter_code
_entity_poly.pdbx_strand_id
1 'polypeptide(L)'
;MKIYRVESSRWCRARQSAELLDIGKVKLNKNLDSLFRESDLESHPKTLKTKQQILNHRNKSGLLVLVGHYVNIAALVGVGVDSGEGVIVKANKNGVIKVLGATPNLASQN
;
A
#
# COMPACT_ATOMS: atom_id res chain seq x y z
N MET A 1 17.68 5.14 1.44
CA MET A 1 16.91 4.03 2.05
C MET A 1 16.85 2.89 1.05
N LYS A 2 17.11 1.63 1.44
CA LYS A 2 17.08 0.48 0.51
C LYS A 2 15.63 0.04 0.23
N ILE A 3 15.29 -0.29 -1.01
CA ILE A 3 14.01 -0.94 -1.33
C ILE A 3 14.15 -2.44 -1.02
N TYR A 4 13.26 -2.94 -0.15
CA TYR A 4 13.19 -4.37 0.16
C TYR A 4 12.46 -5.13 -0.94
N ARG A 5 11.31 -4.61 -1.37
CA ARG A 5 10.49 -5.18 -2.45
C ARG A 5 9.44 -4.19 -2.93
N VAL A 6 9.08 -4.28 -4.21
CA VAL A 6 7.93 -3.61 -4.81
C VAL A 6 6.88 -4.67 -5.15
N GLU A 7 5.66 -4.51 -4.63
CA GLU A 7 4.52 -5.34 -4.98
C GLU A 7 3.37 -4.47 -5.48
N SER A 8 2.64 -4.94 -6.48
CA SER A 8 1.52 -4.19 -7.08
C SER A 8 0.30 -5.07 -7.28
N SER A 9 -0.88 -4.43 -7.28
CA SER A 9 -2.10 -5.03 -7.82
C SER A 9 -1.87 -5.53 -9.26
N ARG A 10 -2.63 -6.56 -9.65
CA ARG A 10 -2.62 -7.11 -11.00
C ARG A 10 -3.32 -6.21 -12.01
N TRP A 11 -4.06 -5.21 -11.56
CA TRP A 11 -4.82 -4.31 -12.41
C TRP A 11 -3.87 -3.37 -13.17
N CYS A 12 -4.16 -3.13 -14.45
CA CYS A 12 -3.24 -2.45 -15.37
C CYS A 12 -2.72 -1.11 -14.84
N ARG A 13 -3.59 -0.25 -14.29
CA ARG A 13 -3.19 1.08 -13.80
C ARG A 13 -2.21 1.00 -12.62
N ALA A 14 -2.52 0.20 -11.61
CA ALA A 14 -1.63 0.02 -10.46
C ALA A 14 -0.31 -0.68 -10.84
N ARG A 15 -0.36 -1.67 -11.74
CA ARG A 15 0.84 -2.32 -12.27
C ARG A 15 1.73 -1.30 -12.99
N GLN A 16 1.15 -0.51 -13.89
CA GLN A 16 1.87 0.51 -14.65
C GLN A 16 2.47 1.59 -13.74
N SER A 17 1.74 2.06 -12.72
CA SER A 17 2.29 2.99 -11.72
C SER A 17 3.50 2.37 -11.01
N ALA A 18 3.43 1.11 -10.58
CA ALA A 18 4.55 0.44 -9.91
C ALA A 18 5.78 0.27 -10.81
N GLU A 19 5.57 0.03 -12.12
CA GLU A 19 6.64 -0.05 -13.11
C GLU A 19 7.28 1.32 -13.34
N LEU A 20 6.47 2.38 -13.43
CA LEU A 20 6.93 3.75 -13.64
C LEU A 20 7.66 4.36 -12.42
N LEU A 21 7.47 3.81 -11.22
CA LEU A 21 8.28 4.20 -10.07
C LEU A 21 9.76 3.87 -10.25
N ASP A 22 10.10 2.85 -11.06
CA ASP A 22 11.47 2.43 -11.37
C ASP A 22 12.40 2.25 -10.15
N ILE A 23 11.85 1.74 -9.05
CA ILE A 23 12.57 1.54 -7.78
C ILE A 23 12.82 0.05 -7.46
N GLY A 24 12.59 -0.84 -8.42
CA GLY A 24 12.87 -2.27 -8.30
C GLY A 24 11.89 -3.15 -9.09
N LYS A 25 12.20 -4.45 -9.15
CA LYS A 25 11.37 -5.43 -9.86
C LYS A 25 9.97 -5.54 -9.24
N VAL A 26 8.94 -5.27 -10.03
CA VAL A 26 7.54 -5.37 -9.62
C VAL A 26 7.12 -6.83 -9.48
N LYS A 27 6.57 -7.18 -8.32
CA LYS A 27 5.90 -8.47 -8.08
C LYS A 27 4.39 -8.29 -7.99
N LEU A 28 3.65 -9.04 -8.80
CA LEU A 28 2.19 -9.00 -8.76
C LEU A 28 1.64 -9.67 -7.49
N ASN A 29 0.73 -8.98 -6.80
CA ASN A 29 0.11 -9.43 -5.56
C ASN A 29 -1.42 -9.28 -5.65
N LYS A 30 -2.13 -10.42 -5.70
CA LYS A 30 -3.60 -10.48 -5.80
C LYS A 30 -4.33 -9.89 -4.58
N ASN A 31 -3.65 -9.72 -3.45
CA ASN A 31 -4.23 -9.10 -2.26
C ASN A 31 -4.32 -7.58 -2.38
N LEU A 32 -3.62 -6.98 -3.35
CA LEU A 32 -3.68 -5.54 -3.64
C LEU A 32 -4.72 -5.18 -4.69
N ASP A 33 -5.40 -6.17 -5.29
CA ASP A 33 -6.48 -5.91 -6.24
C ASP A 33 -7.63 -5.15 -5.59
N SER A 34 -8.24 -4.24 -6.37
CA SER A 34 -9.28 -3.34 -5.89
C SER A 34 -10.44 -4.12 -5.27
N LEU A 35 -10.93 -3.59 -4.16
CA LEU A 35 -12.09 -4.09 -3.43
C LEU A 35 -13.33 -3.20 -3.64
N PHE A 36 -13.36 -2.37 -4.69
CA PHE A 36 -14.42 -1.38 -4.90
C PHE A 36 -15.86 -1.93 -5.00
N ARG A 37 -16.02 -3.25 -5.18
CA ARG A 37 -17.31 -3.95 -5.22
C ARG A 37 -17.64 -4.70 -3.93
N GLU A 38 -16.72 -4.74 -2.98
CA GLU A 38 -16.90 -5.42 -1.70
C GLU A 38 -17.50 -4.46 -0.67
N SER A 39 -18.26 -5.01 0.28
CA SER A 39 -18.96 -4.24 1.32
C SER A 39 -18.17 -4.13 2.63
N ASP A 40 -17.54 -5.21 3.09
CA ASP A 40 -16.71 -5.22 4.29
C ASP A 40 -15.22 -5.24 3.91
N LEU A 41 -14.66 -4.05 3.73
CA LEU A 41 -13.28 -3.89 3.27
C LEU A 41 -12.24 -4.22 4.34
N GLU A 42 -12.50 -3.90 5.61
CA GLU A 42 -11.54 -4.06 6.71
C GLU A 42 -11.37 -5.53 7.07
N SER A 43 -12.46 -6.29 7.14
CA SER A 43 -12.43 -7.73 7.42
C SER A 43 -12.14 -8.58 6.19
N HIS A 44 -12.08 -7.98 5.00
CA HIS A 44 -11.87 -8.72 3.76
C HIS A 44 -10.55 -9.53 3.80
N PRO A 45 -10.52 -10.82 3.39
CA PRO A 45 -9.33 -11.66 3.48
C PRO A 45 -8.09 -11.09 2.79
N LYS A 46 -8.26 -10.30 1.71
CA LYS A 46 -7.15 -9.61 1.03
C LYS A 46 -6.56 -8.50 1.91
N THR A 47 -7.40 -7.71 2.59
CA THR A 47 -6.99 -6.65 3.51
C THR A 47 -6.24 -7.25 4.69
N LEU A 48 -6.79 -8.31 5.31
CA LEU A 48 -6.13 -9.01 6.42
C LEU A 48 -4.77 -9.59 6.03
N LYS A 49 -4.64 -10.18 4.83
CA LYS A 49 -3.35 -10.67 4.32
C LYS A 49 -2.34 -9.55 4.10
N THR A 50 -2.78 -8.42 3.55
CA THR A 50 -1.91 -7.25 3.36
C THR A 50 -1.48 -6.64 4.70
N LYS A 51 -2.40 -6.56 5.68
CA LYS A 51 -2.08 -6.18 7.06
C LYS A 51 -1.04 -7.11 7.67
N GLN A 52 -1.21 -8.44 7.56
CA GLN A 52 -0.24 -9.40 8.06
C GLN A 52 1.14 -9.25 7.39
N GLN A 53 1.18 -8.91 6.10
CA GLN A 53 2.43 -8.65 5.39
C GLN A 53 3.16 -7.42 5.95
N ILE A 54 2.44 -6.32 6.23
CA ILE A 54 2.99 -5.12 6.88
C ILE A 54 3.50 -5.48 8.29
N LEU A 55 2.74 -6.25 9.06
CA LEU A 55 3.14 -6.74 10.38
C LEU A 55 4.44 -7.54 10.33
N ASN A 56 4.56 -8.48 9.38
CA ASN A 56 5.74 -9.31 9.22
C ASN A 56 6.97 -8.52 8.74
N HIS A 57 6.77 -7.31 8.21
CA HIS A 57 7.83 -6.43 7.74
C HIS A 57 8.32 -5.42 8.79
N ARG A 58 7.59 -5.23 9.90
CA ARG A 58 7.81 -4.14 10.87
C ARG A 58 9.24 -3.99 11.44
N ASN A 59 9.99 -5.09 11.51
CA ASN A 59 11.36 -5.15 12.05
C ASN A 59 12.41 -5.51 10.97
N LYS A 60 12.04 -5.44 9.68
CA LYS A 60 12.96 -5.72 8.57
C LYS A 60 13.52 -4.41 8.02
N SER A 61 14.79 -4.45 7.63
CA SER A 61 15.43 -3.33 6.94
C SER A 61 14.91 -3.16 5.52
N GLY A 62 14.79 -1.90 5.10
CA GLY A 62 14.37 -1.52 3.75
C GLY A 62 12.86 -1.36 3.58
N LEU A 63 12.46 -0.67 2.51
CA LEU A 63 11.07 -0.30 2.24
C LEU A 63 10.33 -1.42 1.49
N LEU A 64 9.23 -1.88 2.07
CA LEU A 64 8.23 -2.67 1.35
C LEU A 64 7.23 -1.70 0.71
N VAL A 65 7.25 -1.62 -0.62
CA VAL A 65 6.37 -0.76 -1.41
C VAL A 65 5.18 -1.58 -1.89
N LEU A 66 3.98 -1.15 -1.54
CA LEU A 66 2.71 -1.80 -1.93
C LEU A 66 1.89 -0.81 -2.76
N VAL A 67 1.69 -1.11 -4.04
CA VAL A 67 0.94 -0.27 -4.97
C VAL A 67 -0.44 -0.88 -5.20
N GLY A 68 -1.48 -0.14 -4.83
CA GLY A 68 -2.87 -0.60 -4.84
C GLY A 68 -3.83 0.50 -5.25
N HIS A 69 -5.02 0.49 -4.65
CA HIS A 69 -6.10 1.41 -4.95
C HIS A 69 -6.52 2.16 -3.69
N TYR A 70 -7.16 3.31 -3.88
CA TYR A 70 -7.73 4.12 -2.78
C TYR A 70 -8.47 3.28 -1.73
N VAL A 71 -9.41 2.43 -2.18
CA VAL A 71 -10.23 1.58 -1.28
C VAL A 71 -9.40 0.61 -0.44
N ASN A 72 -8.29 0.09 -0.98
CA ASN A 72 -7.40 -0.80 -0.23
C ASN A 72 -6.60 -0.01 0.82
N ILE A 73 -6.10 1.18 0.46
CA ILE A 73 -5.31 2.03 1.35
C ILE A 73 -6.18 2.50 2.51
N ALA A 74 -7.37 3.03 2.21
CA ALA A 74 -8.33 3.48 3.20
C ALA A 74 -8.69 2.36 4.19
N ALA A 75 -8.98 1.16 3.71
CA ALA A 75 -9.29 0.01 4.57
C ALA A 75 -8.11 -0.48 5.43
N LEU A 76 -6.87 -0.22 5.02
CA LEU A 76 -5.68 -0.63 5.77
C LEU A 76 -5.26 0.36 6.86
N VAL A 77 -5.45 1.65 6.61
CA VAL A 77 -4.84 2.71 7.44
C VAL A 77 -5.82 3.78 7.92
N GLY A 78 -7.08 3.74 7.47
CA GLY A 78 -8.11 4.70 7.84
C GLY A 78 -7.93 6.10 7.22
N VAL A 79 -7.04 6.24 6.24
CA VAL A 79 -6.70 7.52 5.59
C VAL A 79 -6.90 7.39 4.09
N GLY A 80 -7.60 8.37 3.50
CA GLY A 80 -7.76 8.54 2.06
C GLY A 80 -6.54 9.20 1.42
N VAL A 81 -6.29 8.87 0.15
CA VAL A 81 -5.21 9.44 -0.66
C VAL A 81 -5.71 9.76 -2.07
N ASP A 82 -5.15 10.78 -2.70
CA ASP A 82 -5.44 11.10 -4.10
C ASP A 82 -4.65 10.19 -5.07
N SER A 83 -4.94 10.33 -6.37
CA SER A 83 -4.22 9.58 -7.40
C SER A 83 -2.74 9.92 -7.41
N GLY A 84 -1.89 8.89 -7.32
CA GLY A 84 -0.43 9.05 -7.29
C GLY A 84 0.14 9.33 -5.89
N GLU A 85 -0.72 9.52 -4.89
CA GLU A 85 -0.30 9.67 -3.50
C GLU A 85 -0.16 8.33 -2.78
N GLY A 86 0.51 8.37 -1.63
CA GLY A 86 0.65 7.23 -0.73
C GLY A 86 0.97 7.66 0.69
N VAL A 87 0.93 6.68 1.59
CA VAL A 87 1.27 6.85 3.01
C VAL A 87 2.46 5.99 3.38
N ILE A 88 3.30 6.51 4.27
CA ILE A 88 4.34 5.74 4.93
C ILE A 88 3.76 5.25 6.25
N VAL A 89 3.84 3.94 6.49
CA VAL A 89 3.31 3.33 7.70
C VAL A 89 4.34 2.44 8.39
N LYS A 90 4.16 2.26 9.70
CA LYS A 90 4.86 1.25 10.48
C LYS A 90 3.91 0.60 11.48
N ALA A 91 3.95 -0.73 11.54
CA ALA A 91 3.20 -1.43 12.57
C ALA A 91 3.95 -1.49 13.90
N ASN A 92 3.21 -1.36 15.00
CA ASN A 92 3.76 -1.52 16.35
C ASN A 92 3.71 -2.98 16.83
N LYS A 93 4.21 -3.23 18.05
CA LYS A 93 4.23 -4.57 18.68
C LYS A 93 2.84 -5.17 18.93
N ASN A 94 1.79 -4.35 18.99
CA ASN A 94 0.41 -4.78 19.24
C ASN A 94 -0.38 -5.03 17.94
N GLY A 95 0.27 -4.95 16.77
CA GLY A 95 -0.40 -5.18 15.49
C GLY A 95 -1.13 -3.97 14.91
N VAL A 96 -0.98 -2.79 15.51
CA VAL A 96 -1.60 -1.54 15.03
C VAL A 96 -0.68 -0.89 14.00
N ILE A 97 -1.21 -0.58 12.83
CA ILE A 97 -0.53 0.17 11.77
C ILE A 97 -0.65 1.67 12.08
N LYS A 98 0.49 2.35 12.22
CA LYS A 98 0.55 3.81 12.40
C LYS A 98 1.04 4.48 11.12
N VAL A 99 0.36 5.56 10.72
CA VAL A 99 0.83 6.45 9.67
C VAL A 99 1.96 7.33 10.23
N LEU A 100 3.07 7.40 9.50
CA LEU A 100 4.26 8.18 9.84
C LEU A 100 4.39 9.43 8.96
N GLY A 101 3.75 9.43 7.79
CA GLY A 101 3.74 10.54 6.85
C GLY A 101 2.95 10.17 5.59
N ALA A 102 2.70 11.16 4.75
CA ALA A 102 2.07 11.01 3.44
C ALA A 102 2.95 11.67 2.37
N THR A 103 2.81 11.25 1.12
CA THR A 103 3.40 11.96 -0.01
C THR A 103 2.75 13.34 -0.14
N PRO A 104 3.47 14.38 -0.58
CA PRO A 104 2.88 15.68 -0.86
C PRO A 104 1.81 15.56 -1.95
N ASN A 105 0.71 16.29 -1.80
CA ASN A 105 -0.24 16.48 -2.88
C ASN A 105 0.41 17.38 -3.93
N LEU A 106 0.75 16.81 -5.09
CA LEU A 106 1.39 17.56 -6.18
C LEU A 106 0.38 18.43 -6.95
N ALA A 107 -0.93 18.19 -6.79
CA ALA A 107 -1.98 18.96 -7.46
C ALA A 107 -2.38 20.23 -6.71
N SER A 108 -2.08 20.35 -5.40
CA SER A 108 -2.36 21.55 -4.60
C SER A 108 -1.20 22.56 -4.56
N GLN A 109 -0.12 22.31 -5.31
CA GLN A 109 1.06 23.19 -5.38
C GLN A 109 1.16 24.01 -6.68
N ASN A 110 0.06 24.10 -7.44
CA ASN A 110 -0.06 24.97 -8.60
C ASN A 110 -1.15 26.02 -8.37
#